data_AF-A0A965Y1M7-F1
#
_entry.id   AF-A0A965Y1M7-F1
#
_cell.length_a   1.000
_cell.length_b   1.000
_cell.length_c   1.000
_cell.angle_alpha   90.00
_cell.angle_beta   90.00
_cell.angle_gamma   90.00
#
_symmetry.space_group_name_H-M   'P 1'
#
loop_
_entity.id
_entity.type
_entity.pdbx_description
1 polymer ?
#
loop_
_entity_poly.entity_id
_entity_poly.type
_entity_poly.pdbx_seq_one_letter_code
_entity_poly.pdbx_strand_id
1 'polypeptide(L)' 'AGVNQTTMMALAMVVISSMIGARGLGQEVLLSINRIDVGRGFEAGMSVVFLAIVIDRLTQNMAKRWEPPKR' A
#
# COMPACT_ATOMS: atom_id res chain seq x y z
N ALA A 1 -8.14 17.37 -3.46
CA ALA A 1 -7.56 16.52 -4.52
C ALA A 1 -6.25 15.84 -4.14
N GLY A 2 -5.46 16.34 -3.16
CA GLY A 2 -4.12 15.77 -2.86
C GLY A 2 -4.09 14.44 -2.12
N VAL A 3 -5.02 14.18 -1.19
CA VAL A 3 -4.94 13.00 -0.28
C VAL A 3 -4.93 11.67 -1.04
N ASN A 4 -5.85 11.50 -2.00
CA ASN A 4 -5.93 10.32 -2.86
C ASN A 4 -4.66 10.14 -3.73
N GLN A 5 -4.00 11.24 -4.07
CA GLN A 5 -2.79 11.25 -4.89
C GLN A 5 -1.55 10.91 -4.05
N THR A 6 -1.50 11.37 -2.80
CA THR A 6 -0.43 11.04 -1.85
C THR A 6 -0.53 9.59 -1.37
N THR A 7 -1.73 9.05 -1.12
CA THR A 7 -1.89 7.60 -0.81
C THR A 7 -1.50 6.74 -1.99
N MET A 8 -1.92 7.09 -3.21
CA MET A 8 -1.46 6.39 -4.42
C MET A 8 0.07 6.42 -4.59
N MET A 9 0.74 7.55 -4.34
CA MET A 9 2.21 7.63 -4.38
C MET A 9 2.88 6.81 -3.26
N ALA A 10 2.35 6.84 -2.04
CA ALA A 10 2.90 6.07 -0.93
C ALA A 10 2.78 4.55 -1.15
N LEU A 11 1.71 4.11 -1.81
CA LEU A 11 1.51 2.70 -2.18
C LEU A 11 2.47 2.24 -3.28
N ALA A 12 2.79 3.10 -4.25
CA ALA A 12 3.85 2.82 -5.22
C ALA A 12 5.22 2.63 -4.54
N MET A 13 5.48 3.39 -3.47
CA MET A 13 6.73 3.31 -2.70
C MET A 13 6.89 1.96 -1.95
N VAL A 14 5.80 1.28 -1.58
CA VAL A 14 5.84 -0.04 -0.92
C VAL A 14 6.45 -1.11 -1.83
N VAL A 15 6.20 -1.05 -3.14
CA VAL A 15 6.78 -1.98 -4.11
C VAL A 15 8.28 -1.71 -4.25
N ILE A 16 8.70 -0.45 -4.33
CA ILE A 16 10.11 -0.09 -4.46
C ILE A 16 10.90 -0.43 -3.19
N SER A 17 10.34 -0.22 -2.00
CA SER A 17 11.04 -0.53 -0.74
C SER A 17 11.36 -2.02 -0.60
N SER A 18 10.50 -2.88 -1.17
CA SER A 18 10.73 -4.33 -1.19
C SER A 18 11.92 -4.74 -2.08
N MET A 19 12.24 -3.94 -3.11
CA MET A 19 13.40 -4.17 -3.98
C MET A 19 14.72 -3.76 -3.32
N ILE A 20 14.69 -2.93 -2.27
CA ILE A 20 15.88 -2.46 -1.51
C ILE A 20 16.18 -3.38 -0.31
N GLY A 21 15.42 -4.48 -0.14
CA GLY A 21 15.67 -5.48 0.90
C GLY A 21 14.95 -5.22 2.23
N ALA A 22 13.90 -4.40 2.22
CA ALA A 22 13.01 -4.28 3.37
C ALA A 22 12.31 -5.62 3.64
N ARG A 23 12.51 -6.18 4.84
CA ARG A 23 11.80 -7.39 5.29
C ARG A 23 10.32 -7.09 5.45
N GLY A 24 9.44 -7.94 4.93
CA GLY A 24 7.99 -7.78 5.06
C GLY A 24 7.21 -8.33 3.87
N LEU A 25 5.96 -7.88 3.70
CA LEU A 25 5.03 -8.38 2.68
C LEU A 25 5.57 -8.26 1.24
N GLY A 26 6.35 -7.22 0.94
CA GLY A 26 6.95 -7.07 -0.39
C GLY A 26 8.04 -8.10 -0.70
N GLN A 27 8.73 -8.64 0.32
CA GLN A 27 9.69 -9.73 0.15
C GLN A 27 8.97 -11.02 -0.26
N GLU A 28 7.80 -11.30 0.34
CA GLU A 28 6.96 -12.45 0.00
C GLU A 28 6.46 -12.39 -1.45
N VAL A 29 6.09 -11.19 -1.92
CA VAL A 29 5.76 -10.95 -3.33
C VAL A 29 6.98 -11.22 -4.22
N LEU A 30 8.16 -10.67 -3.89
CA LEU A 30 9.38 -10.92 -4.69
C LEU A 30 9.77 -12.40 -4.74
N LEU A 31 9.67 -13.10 -3.62
CA LEU A 31 9.98 -14.53 -3.51
C LEU A 31 8.99 -15.38 -4.32
N SER A 32 7.71 -15.02 -4.31
CA SER A 32 6.68 -15.70 -5.10
C SER A 32 6.93 -15.57 -6.61
N ILE A 33 7.36 -14.39 -7.07
CA ILE A 33 7.76 -14.16 -8.46
C ILE A 33 9.00 -14.99 -8.81
N ASN A 34 10.00 -15.00 -7.94
CA ASN A 34 11.24 -15.77 -8.15
C ASN A 34 11.00 -17.27 -8.24
N ARG A 35 10.07 -17.80 -7.44
CA ARG A 35 9.76 -19.24 -7.38
C ARG A 35 8.61 -19.66 -8.30
N ILE A 36 8.01 -18.73 -9.04
CA ILE A 36 6.82 -18.96 -9.86
C ILE A 36 5.69 -19.58 -9.00
N ASP A 37 5.60 -19.14 -7.75
CA ASP A 37 4.60 -19.61 -6.78
C ASP A 37 3.42 -18.65 -6.77
N VAL A 38 2.46 -18.92 -7.65
CA VAL A 38 1.29 -18.05 -7.85
C VAL A 38 0.41 -17.99 -6.60
N GLY A 39 0.29 -19.08 -5.85
CA GLY A 39 -0.53 -19.12 -4.63
C GLY A 39 -0.01 -18.17 -3.57
N ARG A 40 1.31 -18.25 -3.31
CA ARG A 40 1.99 -17.37 -2.36
C ARG A 40 1.99 -15.91 -2.82
N GLY A 41 2.14 -15.68 -4.12
CA GLY A 41 2.08 -14.34 -4.70
C GLY A 41 0.71 -13.70 -4.61
N PHE A 42 -0.35 -14.50 -4.76
CA PHE A 42 -1.72 -14.04 -4.61
C PHE A 42 -2.05 -13.67 -3.16
N GLU A 43 -1.67 -14.51 -2.19
CA GLU A 43 -1.86 -14.25 -0.76
C GLU A 43 -1.12 -12.98 -0.31
N ALA A 44 0.15 -12.85 -0.70
CA ALA A 44 0.96 -11.68 -0.40
C ALA A 44 0.39 -10.41 -1.05
N GLY A 45 -0.04 -10.50 -2.32
CA GLY A 45 -0.67 -9.40 -3.05
C GLY A 45 -1.97 -8.92 -2.39
N MET A 46 -2.88 -9.85 -2.04
CA MET A 46 -4.12 -9.50 -1.34
C MET A 46 -3.86 -8.84 0.02
N SER A 47 -2.88 -9.33 0.76
CA SER A 47 -2.50 -8.74 2.05
C SER A 47 -2.06 -7.28 1.92
N VAL A 48 -1.27 -6.97 0.88
CA VAL A 48 -0.84 -5.59 0.57
C VAL A 48 -2.02 -4.71 0.16
N VAL A 49 -2.93 -5.21 -0.69
CA VAL A 49 -4.13 -4.46 -1.10
C VAL A 49 -5.04 -4.15 0.07
N PHE A 50 -5.26 -5.10 0.99
CA PHE A 50 -6.05 -4.84 2.19
C PHE A 50 -5.44 -3.77 3.08
N LEU A 51 -4.13 -3.85 3.32
CA LEU A 51 -3.40 -2.83 4.09
C LEU A 51 -3.52 -1.45 3.44
N ALA A 52 -3.41 -1.40 2.12
CA ALA A 52 -3.55 -0.19 1.33
C ALA A 52 -4.92 0.47 1.49
N ILE A 53 -6.00 -0.31 1.39
CA ILE A 53 -7.37 0.16 1.56
C ILE A 53 -7.60 0.71 2.97
N VAL A 54 -7.08 0.02 4.00
CA VAL A 54 -7.22 0.46 5.40
C VAL A 54 -6.51 1.80 5.61
N ILE A 55 -5.26 1.93 5.15
CA ILE A 55 -4.48 3.16 5.27
C ILE A 55 -5.18 4.30 4.53
N ASP A 56 -5.68 4.04 3.32
CA ASP A 56 -6.40 5.05 2.54
C ASP A 56 -7.68 5.52 3.26
N ARG A 57 -8.45 4.60 3.83
CA ARG A 57 -9.67 4.94 4.58
C ARG A 57 -9.37 5.79 5.82
N LEU A 58 -8.32 5.44 6.57
CA LEU A 58 -7.90 6.20 7.76
C LEU A 58 -7.45 7.61 7.37
N THR A 59 -6.64 7.72 6.31
CA THR A 59 -6.11 9.00 5.82
C THR A 59 -7.24 9.89 5.32
N GLN A 60 -8.21 9.36 4.57
CA GLN A 60 -9.38 10.11 4.12
C GLN A 60 -10.24 10.60 5.29
N ASN A 61 -10.47 9.77 6.31
CA ASN A 61 -11.26 10.15 7.48
C ASN A 61 -10.57 11.26 8.29
N MET A 62 -9.25 11.19 8.46
CA MET A 62 -8.47 12.24 9.10
C MET A 62 -8.48 13.54 8.29
N ALA A 63 -8.33 13.45 6.96
CA ALA A 63 -8.37 14.61 6.08
C ALA A 63 -9.73 15.31 6.07
N LYS A 64 -10.84 14.56 6.02
CA LYS A 64 -12.20 15.12 6.13
C LYS A 64 -12.43 15.85 7.45
N ARG A 65 -11.86 15.33 8.54
CA ARG A 65 -11.95 15.97 9.86
C ARG A 65 -11.17 17.29 9.96
N TRP A 66 -10.21 17.52 9.08
CA TRP A 66 -9.41 18.75 9.04
C TRP A 66 -9.92 19.76 8.00
N GLU A 67 -11.11 19.60 7.41
CA GLU A 67 -11.65 20.66 6.54
C GLU A 67 -11.89 21.94 7.37
N PRO A 68 -11.10 23.02 7.19
CA PRO A 68 -11.33 24.27 7.89
C PRO A 68 -12.65 24.87 7.37
N PRO A 69 -13.40 25.61 8.21
CA PRO A 69 -14.64 26.24 7.77
C PRO A 69 -14.34 27.12 6.54
N LYS A 70 -14.95 26.75 5.40
CA LYS A 70 -14.95 27.56 4.17
C LYS A 70 -15.54 28.92 4.52
N ARG A 71 -14.70 29.93 4.65
CA ARG A 71 -15.11 31.33 4.51
C ARG A 71 -15.29 31.65 3.04
#